data_AF-A0A7C3X5Z6-F1
#
_entry.id   AF-A0A7C3X5Z6-F1
#
_cell.length_a   1.000
_cell.length_b   1.000
_cell.length_c   1.000
_cell.angle_alpha   90.00
_cell.angle_beta   90.00
_cell.angle_gamma   90.00
#
_symmetry.space_group_name_H-M   'P 1'
#
loop_
_entity.id
_entity.type
_entity.pdbx_description
1 polymer ?
#
loop_
_entity_poly.entity_id
_entity_poly.type
_entity_poly.pdbx_seq_one_letter_code
_entity_poly.pdbx_strand_id
1 'polypeptide(L)' 'MGKGDKRTRRGKLFKGTYGKSRPRKRPAKATTGRSKGPAVPAS' A
#
# COMPACT_ATOMS: atom_id res chain seq x y z
N MET A 1 3.06 9.24 -5.97
CA MET A 1 3.74 7.99 -6.38
C MET A 1 3.27 7.58 -7.78
N GLY A 2 4.18 7.59 -8.76
CA GLY A 2 3.88 7.39 -10.19
C GLY A 2 3.92 5.92 -10.67
N LYS A 3 3.58 5.70 -11.94
CA LYS A 3 3.58 4.35 -12.58
C LYS A 3 5.00 3.77 -12.76
N GLY A 4 6.04 4.62 -12.80
CA GLY A 4 7.43 4.17 -12.95
C GLY A 4 8.05 3.59 -11.67
N ASP A 5 7.50 3.94 -10.51
CA ASP A 5 8.12 3.66 -9.21
C ASP A 5 7.82 2.23 -8.72
N LYS A 6 8.86 1.39 -8.76
CA LYS A 6 8.83 -0.03 -8.39
C LYS A 6 8.58 -0.28 -6.89
N ARG A 7 8.74 0.73 -6.03
CA ARG A 7 8.52 0.60 -4.58
C ARG A 7 7.05 0.69 -4.20
N THR A 8 6.20 1.14 -5.12
CA THR A 8 4.80 1.51 -4.85
C THR A 8 3.86 0.43 -5.34
N ARG A 9 2.65 0.36 -4.75
CA ARG A 9 1.61 -0.53 -5.25
C ARG A 9 1.26 -0.20 -6.70
N ARG A 10 1.16 1.10 -7.05
CA ARG A 10 0.78 1.59 -8.39
C ARG A 10 1.81 1.24 -9.46
N GLY A 11 3.11 1.43 -9.19
CA GLY A 11 4.16 1.08 -10.14
C GLY A 11 4.39 -0.43 -10.27
N LYS A 12 4.20 -1.21 -9.19
CA LYS A 12 4.14 -2.68 -9.28
C LYS A 12 2.93 -3.16 -10.08
N LEU A 13 1.79 -2.47 -10.00
CA LEU A 13 0.59 -2.75 -10.81
C LEU A 13 0.88 -2.57 -12.30
N PHE A 14 1.48 -1.44 -12.66
CA PHE A 14 1.79 -1.11 -14.05
C PHE A 14 2.82 -2.07 -14.68
N LYS A 15 3.85 -2.45 -13.91
CA LYS A 15 4.88 -3.39 -14.37
C LYS A 15 4.47 -4.87 -14.24
N GLY A 16 3.30 -5.18 -13.67
CA GLY A 16 2.85 -6.56 -13.44
C GLY A 16 3.65 -7.34 -12.39
N THR A 17 4.56 -6.70 -11.64
CA THR A 17 5.43 -7.38 -10.66
C THR A 17 4.82 -7.41 -9.26
N TYR A 18 5.38 -8.25 -8.38
CA TYR A 18 4.94 -8.43 -7.00
C TYR A 18 6.00 -7.98 -5.99
N GLY A 19 5.65 -7.89 -4.71
CA GLY A 19 6.58 -7.61 -3.60
C GLY A 19 5.86 -7.04 -2.39
N LYS A 20 6.60 -6.48 -1.43
CA LYS A 20 6.04 -5.96 -0.15
C LYS A 20 4.80 -5.08 -0.34
N SER A 21 4.86 -4.13 -1.28
CA SER A 21 3.77 -3.18 -1.57
C SER A 21 2.64 -3.74 -2.46
N ARG A 22 2.84 -4.91 -3.10
CA ARG A 22 1.83 -5.62 -3.92
C ARG A 22 2.03 -7.15 -3.78
N PRO A 23 1.63 -7.76 -2.67
CA PRO A 23 1.80 -9.19 -2.43
C PRO A 23 0.79 -10.03 -3.25
N ARG A 24 1.17 -11.27 -3.62
CA ARG A 24 0.31 -12.19 -4.40
C ARG A 24 -0.80 -12.82 -3.56
N LYS A 25 -0.44 -13.21 -2.34
CA LYS A 25 -1.36 -13.73 -1.33
C LYS A 25 -1.45 -12.68 -0.23
N ARG A 26 -2.61 -12.51 0.40
CA ARG A 26 -2.71 -11.65 1.59
C ARG A 26 -1.78 -12.26 2.64
N PRO A 27 -0.67 -11.62 3.02
CA PRO A 27 0.10 -12.13 4.14
C PRO A 27 -0.80 -12.02 5.38
N ALA A 28 -0.85 -13.08 6.19
CA ALA A 28 -1.64 -13.13 7.43
C ALA A 28 -1.28 -11.98 8.40
N LYS A 29 -0.16 -11.30 8.18
CA LYS A 29 0.21 -10.01 8.78
C LYS A 29 0.60 -8.99 7.70
N ALA A 30 -0.36 -8.20 7.24
CA ALA A 30 -0.07 -6.86 6.72
C ALA A 30 -0.87 -5.82 7.51
N THR A 31 -0.79 -5.92 8.84
CA THR A 31 -1.13 -4.86 9.77
C THR A 31 0.02 -3.86 9.82
N THR A 32 0.23 -3.06 8.78
CA THR A 32 0.96 -1.80 8.95
C THR A 32 0.54 -0.82 7.88
N GLY A 33 -0.11 0.25 8.33
CA GLY A 33 -0.10 1.53 7.62
C GLY A 33 -1.44 1.99 7.11
N ARG A 34 -2.38 2.25 8.03
CA ARG A 34 -3.23 3.46 8.11
C ARG A 34 -4.62 3.12 8.65
N SER A 35 -4.67 2.70 9.91
CA SER A 35 -5.83 2.95 10.78
C SER A 35 -5.48 4.15 11.69
N LYS A 36 -5.26 5.30 11.06
CA LYS A 36 -5.57 6.58 11.70
C LYS A 36 -6.38 7.34 10.67
N GLY A 37 -7.69 7.10 10.69
CA GLY A 37 -8.59 8.14 10.23
C GLY A 37 -8.28 9.41 11.03
N PRO A 38 -8.48 10.61 10.47
CA PRO A 38 -8.39 11.80 11.28
C PRO A 38 -9.46 11.65 12.38
N ALA A 39 -9.02 11.45 13.62
CA ALA A 39 -9.85 11.81 14.75
C ALA A 39 -10.05 13.31 14.58
N VAL A 40 -11.20 13.70 14.03
CA VAL A 40 -11.66 15.08 14.05
C VAL A 40 -11.81 15.44 15.53
N PRO A 41 -11.00 16.36 16.10
CA PRO A 41 -11.33 16.89 17.41
C PRO A 41 -12.58 17.75 17.23
N ALA A 42 -13.61 17.43 18.01
CA ALA A 42 -14.80 18.25 18.13
C ALA A 42 -14.42 19.66 18.63
N SER A 43 -14.95 20.68 17.96
CA SER A 43 -15.38 21.98 18.48
C SER A 43 -16.06 22.76 17.35
#